data_AF-A0AB37H751-F1
#
_entry.id   AF-A0AB37H751-F1
#
_cell.length_a   1.000
_cell.length_b   1.000
_cell.length_c   1.000
_cell.angle_alpha   90.00
_cell.angle_beta   90.00
_cell.angle_gamma   90.00
#
_symmetry.space_group_name_H-M   'P 1'
#
loop_
_entity.id
_entity.type
_entity.pdbx_description
1 polymer ?
#
loop_
_entity_poly.entity_id
_entity_poly.type
_entity_poly.pdbx_seq_one_letter_code
_entity_poly.pdbx_strand_id
1 'polypeptide(L)'
;MAENIRKIKRMEIPPEKQKADDIAEVTDAIAENKDVIIKAIRLMKVLDDAKILDASIGAVESRGFITGKFTKELRKEQYTGVLNNLAPLVFMIGKLNVPNLQDMLEKVNKGLENANQASPNQRTTVGSLVGLLKDEDANKSITYFLNILKGMSREE
;
A
#
# COMPACT_ATOMS: atom_id res chain seq x y z
N MET A 1 -7.58 -51.80 -59.40
CA MET A 1 -7.31 -50.48 -58.80
C MET A 1 -8.08 -50.40 -57.50
N ALA A 2 -7.41 -50.17 -56.38
CA ALA A 2 -8.06 -50.02 -55.07
C ALA A 2 -7.72 -48.63 -54.54
N GLU A 3 -8.73 -47.81 -54.29
CA GLU A 3 -8.56 -46.45 -53.77
C GLU A 3 -8.21 -46.47 -52.28
N ASN A 4 -7.24 -45.66 -51.91
CA ASN A 4 -6.71 -45.52 -50.55
C ASN A 4 -7.58 -44.52 -49.77
N ILE A 5 -8.44 -45.00 -48.88
CA ILE A 5 -9.24 -44.14 -48.01
C ILE A 5 -8.47 -43.93 -46.70
N ARG A 6 -7.84 -42.76 -46.54
CA ARG A 6 -7.36 -42.27 -45.25
C ARG A 6 -8.13 -41.02 -44.85
N LYS A 7 -9.35 -41.19 -44.30
CA LYS A 7 -10.03 -40.14 -43.56
C LYS A 7 -9.61 -40.21 -42.09
N ILE A 8 -8.61 -39.43 -41.71
CA ILE A 8 -8.30 -39.18 -40.30
C ILE A 8 -9.37 -38.21 -39.78
N LYS A 9 -10.34 -38.72 -39.01
CA LYS A 9 -11.27 -37.87 -38.27
C LYS A 9 -10.53 -37.30 -37.06
N ARG A 10 -10.38 -35.98 -37.00
CA ARG A 10 -9.92 -35.28 -35.80
C ARG A 10 -10.98 -35.47 -34.73
N MET A 11 -10.64 -36.14 -33.62
CA MET A 11 -11.54 -36.24 -32.48
C MET A 11 -11.64 -34.85 -31.84
N GLU A 12 -12.80 -34.24 -31.91
CA GLU A 12 -13.14 -33.08 -31.07
C GLU A 12 -13.30 -33.59 -29.64
N ILE A 13 -12.51 -33.03 -28.73
CA ILE A 13 -12.59 -33.38 -27.30
C ILE A 13 -13.99 -32.94 -26.83
N PRO A 14 -14.82 -33.86 -26.31
CA PRO A 14 -16.15 -33.49 -25.83
C PRO A 14 -16.02 -32.50 -24.64
N PRO A 15 -16.90 -31.50 -24.54
CA PRO A 15 -16.80 -30.43 -23.53
C PRO A 15 -16.81 -30.96 -22.08
N GLU A 16 -17.38 -32.14 -21.85
CA GLU A 16 -17.37 -32.81 -20.55
C GLU A 16 -15.99 -33.32 -20.14
N LYS A 17 -15.17 -33.78 -21.10
CA LYS A 17 -13.77 -34.16 -20.84
C LYS A 17 -12.93 -32.94 -20.52
N GLN A 18 -13.12 -31.87 -21.27
CA GLN A 18 -12.38 -30.62 -21.06
C GLN A 18 -12.64 -30.04 -19.66
N LYS A 19 -13.90 -30.06 -19.20
CA LYS A 19 -14.25 -29.65 -17.84
C LYS A 19 -13.62 -30.52 -16.75
N ALA A 20 -13.52 -31.83 -16.99
CA ALA A 20 -12.89 -32.75 -16.04
C ALA A 20 -11.38 -32.51 -15.96
N ASP A 21 -10.74 -32.28 -17.11
CA ASP A 21 -9.31 -31.97 -17.21
C ASP A 21 -9.01 -30.61 -16.53
N ASP A 22 -9.84 -29.59 -16.76
CA ASP A 22 -9.71 -28.27 -16.12
C ASP A 22 -9.82 -28.36 -14.58
N ILE A 23 -10.75 -29.19 -14.07
CA ILE A 23 -10.91 -29.40 -12.61
C ILE A 23 -9.67 -30.10 -12.04
N ALA A 24 -9.14 -31.09 -12.74
CA ALA A 24 -7.94 -31.80 -12.31
C ALA A 24 -6.74 -30.84 -12.26
N GLU A 25 -6.53 -30.05 -13.32
CA GLU A 25 -5.44 -29.06 -13.40
C GLU A 25 -5.52 -28.03 -12.27
N VAL A 26 -6.72 -27.49 -12.01
CA VAL A 26 -6.92 -26.55 -10.89
C VAL A 26 -6.66 -27.21 -9.54
N THR A 27 -7.07 -28.47 -9.37
CA THR A 27 -6.87 -29.23 -8.12
C THR A 27 -5.39 -29.47 -7.86
N ASP A 28 -4.63 -29.86 -8.88
CA ASP A 28 -3.19 -30.09 -8.79
C ASP A 28 -2.45 -28.77 -8.51
N ALA A 29 -2.79 -27.69 -9.20
CA ALA A 29 -2.21 -26.36 -8.95
C ALA A 29 -2.47 -25.89 -7.50
N ILE A 30 -3.65 -26.16 -6.94
CA ILE A 30 -3.96 -25.87 -5.54
C ILE A 30 -3.12 -26.73 -4.59
N ALA A 31 -2.97 -28.02 -4.89
CA ALA A 31 -2.21 -28.95 -4.06
C ALA A 31 -0.72 -28.57 -4.01
N GLU A 32 -0.13 -28.23 -5.16
CA GLU A 32 1.26 -27.78 -5.26
C GLU A 32 1.53 -26.45 -4.54
N ASN A 33 0.53 -25.56 -4.50
CA ASN A 33 0.65 -24.23 -3.91
C ASN A 33 0.01 -24.11 -2.52
N LYS A 34 -0.24 -25.23 -1.84
CA LYS A 34 -0.93 -25.31 -0.54
C LYS A 34 -0.45 -24.25 0.46
N ASP A 35 0.86 -24.12 0.66
CA ASP A 35 1.42 -23.21 1.67
C ASP A 35 1.20 -21.74 1.30
N VAL A 36 1.31 -21.39 0.03
CA VAL A 36 1.06 -20.03 -0.48
C VAL A 36 -0.42 -19.69 -0.32
N ILE A 37 -1.31 -20.63 -0.65
CA ILE A 37 -2.76 -20.47 -0.51
C ILE A 37 -3.14 -20.29 0.96
N ILE A 38 -2.60 -21.09 1.87
CA ILE A 38 -2.82 -20.93 3.32
C ILE A 38 -2.35 -19.56 3.81
N LYS A 39 -1.19 -19.07 3.35
CA LYS A 39 -0.70 -17.72 3.69
C LYS A 39 -1.61 -16.63 3.14
N ALA A 40 -2.09 -16.76 1.90
CA ALA A 40 -3.03 -15.83 1.30
C ALA A 40 -4.36 -15.78 2.06
N ILE A 41 -4.90 -16.94 2.48
CA ILE A 41 -6.11 -17.03 3.30
C ILE A 41 -5.91 -16.33 4.65
N ARG A 42 -4.77 -16.55 5.32
CA ARG A 42 -4.47 -15.84 6.58
C ARG A 42 -4.39 -14.34 6.37
N LEU A 43 -3.73 -13.87 5.31
CA LEU A 43 -3.66 -12.45 4.98
C LEU A 43 -5.06 -11.86 4.75
N MET A 44 -5.89 -12.53 3.95
CA MET A 44 -7.28 -12.12 3.72
C MET A 44 -8.05 -12.03 5.04
N LYS A 45 -7.87 -12.99 5.94
CA LYS A 45 -8.50 -12.95 7.27
C LYS A 45 -8.06 -11.75 8.11
N VAL A 46 -6.78 -11.42 8.13
CA VAL A 46 -6.28 -10.21 8.83
C VAL A 46 -6.90 -8.94 8.25
N LEU A 47 -7.02 -8.85 6.93
CA LEU A 47 -7.62 -7.70 6.27
C LEU A 47 -9.14 -7.62 6.52
N ASP A 48 -9.81 -8.75 6.63
CA ASP A 48 -11.24 -8.85 6.95
C ASP A 48 -11.53 -8.43 8.39
N ASP A 49 -10.77 -8.96 9.35
CA ASP A 49 -10.86 -8.63 10.78
C ASP A 49 -10.66 -7.11 11.02
N ALA A 50 -9.78 -6.48 10.22
CA ALA A 50 -9.52 -5.05 10.24
C ALA A 50 -10.58 -4.20 9.49
N LYS A 51 -11.66 -4.79 8.97
CA LYS A 51 -12.70 -4.13 8.16
C LYS A 51 -12.20 -3.47 6.87
N ILE A 52 -10.99 -3.81 6.43
CA ILE A 52 -10.38 -3.27 5.21
C ILE A 52 -11.06 -3.86 3.97
N LEU A 53 -11.41 -5.15 4.00
CA LEU A 53 -12.13 -5.79 2.89
C LEU A 53 -13.51 -5.17 2.70
N ASP A 54 -14.28 -5.01 3.78
CA ASP A 54 -15.59 -4.35 3.76
C ASP A 54 -15.51 -2.91 3.22
N ALA A 55 -14.53 -2.13 3.67
CA ALA A 55 -14.31 -0.76 3.19
C ALA A 55 -13.93 -0.73 1.69
N SER A 56 -13.13 -1.70 1.24
CA SER A 56 -12.72 -1.82 -0.16
C SER A 56 -13.88 -2.23 -1.07
N ILE A 57 -14.69 -3.20 -0.63
CA ILE A 57 -15.91 -3.64 -1.33
C ILE A 57 -16.89 -2.47 -1.40
N GLY A 58 -17.15 -1.80 -0.28
CA GLY A 58 -18.03 -0.64 -0.21
C GLY A 58 -17.59 0.51 -1.12
N ALA A 59 -16.29 0.79 -1.22
CA ALA A 59 -15.75 1.82 -2.11
C ALA A 59 -15.90 1.49 -3.61
N VAL A 60 -15.96 0.20 -3.94
CA VAL A 60 -16.15 -0.26 -5.33
C VAL A 60 -17.64 -0.35 -5.67
N GLU A 61 -18.46 -0.88 -4.76
CA GLU A 61 -19.92 -0.94 -4.91
C GLU A 61 -20.54 0.46 -4.97
N SER A 62 -20.04 1.41 -4.17
CA SER A 62 -20.49 2.80 -4.19
C SER A 62 -20.17 3.55 -5.49
N ARG A 63 -19.33 2.98 -6.36
CA ARG A 63 -18.97 3.56 -7.66
C ARG A 63 -19.61 2.87 -8.88
N GLY A 64 -20.25 1.71 -8.69
CA GLY A 64 -20.97 1.01 -9.75
C GLY A 64 -20.10 0.42 -10.87
N PHE A 65 -20.49 -0.79 -11.31
CA PHE A 65 -20.02 -1.48 -12.53
C PHE A 65 -18.62 -2.12 -12.51
N ILE A 66 -18.44 -3.23 -11.78
CA ILE A 66 -17.34 -4.17 -12.08
C ILE A 66 -17.77 -5.09 -13.24
N THR A 67 -17.71 -4.58 -14.47
CA THR A 67 -17.51 -5.43 -15.65
C THR A 67 -16.00 -5.52 -15.91
N GLY A 68 -15.54 -6.56 -16.62
CA GLY A 68 -14.14 -6.98 -16.87
C GLY A 68 -13.14 -5.96 -17.45
N LYS A 69 -13.39 -4.65 -17.35
CA LYS A 69 -12.47 -3.54 -17.62
C LYS A 69 -11.46 -3.30 -16.49
N PHE A 70 -11.74 -3.66 -15.24
CA PHE A 70 -10.82 -3.41 -14.12
C PHE A 70 -9.46 -4.10 -14.26
N THR A 71 -9.40 -5.28 -14.88
CA THR A 71 -8.14 -6.00 -15.14
C THR A 71 -7.27 -5.30 -16.21
N LYS A 72 -7.86 -4.45 -17.07
CA LYS A 72 -7.10 -3.59 -18.00
C LYS A 72 -6.69 -2.28 -17.31
N GLU A 73 -7.57 -1.72 -16.49
CA GLU A 73 -7.33 -0.45 -15.80
C GLU A 73 -6.24 -0.55 -14.73
N LEU A 74 -6.15 -1.65 -13.97
CA LEU A 74 -5.08 -1.88 -12.99
C LEU A 74 -3.71 -2.12 -13.63
N ARG A 75 -3.66 -2.47 -14.92
CA ARG A 75 -2.43 -2.60 -15.71
C ARG A 75 -1.97 -1.28 -16.36
N LYS A 76 -2.68 -0.17 -16.13
CA LYS A 76 -2.21 1.14 -16.60
C LYS A 76 -0.93 1.53 -15.86
N GLU A 77 0.01 2.14 -16.57
CA GLU A 77 1.29 2.63 -16.04
C GLU A 77 1.14 3.48 -14.78
N GLN A 78 0.03 4.22 -14.66
CA GLN A 78 -0.31 5.04 -13.49
C GLN A 78 -0.37 4.24 -12.16
N TYR A 79 -0.62 2.93 -12.21
CA TYR A 79 -0.65 2.05 -11.03
C TYR A 79 0.60 1.21 -10.87
N THR A 80 1.41 1.06 -11.93
CA THR A 80 2.69 0.32 -11.90
C THR A 80 3.64 0.90 -10.86
N GLY A 81 3.70 2.23 -10.73
CA GLY A 81 4.50 2.89 -9.69
C GLY A 81 4.04 2.55 -8.27
N VAL A 82 2.72 2.52 -8.02
CA VAL A 82 2.17 2.16 -6.71
C VAL A 82 2.46 0.70 -6.38
N LEU A 83 2.24 -0.21 -7.33
CA LEU A 83 2.48 -1.65 -7.15
C LEU A 83 3.96 -1.96 -6.93
N ASN A 84 4.86 -1.34 -7.70
CA ASN A 84 6.30 -1.51 -7.54
C ASN A 84 6.81 -0.95 -6.20
N ASN A 85 6.18 0.11 -5.71
CA ASN A 85 6.56 0.75 -4.45
C ASN A 85 5.82 0.17 -3.24
N LEU A 86 4.78 -0.65 -3.42
CA LEU A 86 3.97 -1.19 -2.31
C LEU A 86 4.81 -2.04 -1.36
N ALA A 87 5.61 -2.98 -1.88
CA ALA A 87 6.48 -3.80 -1.04
C ALA A 87 7.53 -2.95 -0.29
N PRO A 88 8.30 -2.08 -0.96
CA PRO A 88 9.19 -1.12 -0.28
C PRO A 88 8.50 -0.27 0.79
N LEU A 89 7.27 0.20 0.53
CA LEU A 89 6.48 0.98 1.49
C LEU A 89 6.10 0.16 2.72
N VAL A 90 5.66 -1.09 2.55
CA VAL A 90 5.33 -1.98 3.69
C VAL A 90 6.59 -2.26 4.53
N PHE A 91 7.73 -2.52 3.90
CA PHE A 91 8.99 -2.70 4.63
C PHE A 91 9.45 -1.42 5.33
N MET A 92 9.26 -0.26 4.70
CA MET A 92 9.57 1.04 5.29
C MET A 92 8.70 1.27 6.54
N ILE A 93 7.40 1.01 6.48
CA ILE A 93 6.49 1.10 7.63
C ILE A 93 6.97 0.21 8.79
N GLY A 94 7.45 -1.00 8.50
CA GLY A 94 8.02 -1.89 9.53
C GLY A 94 9.32 -1.39 10.18
N LYS A 95 10.03 -0.46 9.53
CA LYS A 95 11.25 0.19 10.05
C LYS A 95 10.95 1.51 10.76
N LEU A 96 9.73 2.04 10.65
CA LEU A 96 9.35 3.29 11.31
C LEU A 96 9.08 3.03 12.80
N ASN A 97 9.62 3.91 13.65
CA ASN A 97 9.17 4.01 15.03
C ASN A 97 7.85 4.80 15.06
N VAL A 98 6.73 4.08 14.98
CA VAL A 98 5.38 4.67 14.92
C VAL A 98 5.07 5.58 16.12
N PRO A 99 5.38 5.20 17.38
CA PRO A 99 5.16 6.09 18.53
C PRO A 99 5.91 7.42 18.43
N ASN A 100 7.19 7.40 18.05
CA ASN A 100 7.98 8.62 17.92
C ASN A 100 7.48 9.50 16.76
N LEU A 101 7.06 8.88 15.66
CA LEU A 101 6.48 9.60 14.53
C LEU A 101 5.15 10.27 14.92
N GLN A 102 4.30 9.56 15.67
CA GLN A 102 3.04 10.12 16.15
C GLN A 102 3.28 11.34 17.06
N ASP A 103 4.17 11.23 18.05
CA ASP A 103 4.52 12.35 18.94
C ASP A 103 5.08 13.55 18.16
N MET A 104 5.92 13.31 17.16
CA MET A 104 6.41 14.37 16.27
C MET A 104 5.27 15.05 15.51
N LEU A 105 4.36 14.27 14.92
CA LEU A 105 3.22 14.81 14.15
C LEU A 105 2.26 15.61 15.03
N GLU A 106 2.00 15.17 16.26
CA GLU A 106 1.19 15.91 17.23
C GLU A 106 1.83 17.26 17.59
N LYS A 107 3.15 17.30 17.79
CA LYS A 107 3.90 18.55 18.02
C LYS A 107 3.86 19.48 16.82
N VAL A 108 4.01 18.94 15.60
CA VAL A 108 3.88 19.72 14.35
C VAL A 108 2.48 20.30 14.20
N ASN A 109 1.44 19.52 14.46
CA ASN A 109 0.05 19.99 14.40
C ASN A 109 -0.19 21.16 15.35
N LYS A 110 0.26 21.06 16.61
CA LYS A 110 0.20 22.18 17.57
C LYS A 110 0.96 23.41 17.07
N GLY A 111 2.12 23.21 16.43
CA GLY A 111 2.88 24.29 15.79
C GLY A 111 2.11 24.98 14.66
N LEU A 112 1.40 24.22 13.83
CA LEU A 112 0.55 24.74 12.75
C LEU A 112 -0.66 25.52 13.30
N GLU A 113 -1.30 25.02 14.35
CA GLU A 113 -2.39 25.74 15.03
C GLU A 113 -1.92 27.10 15.55
N ASN A 114 -0.75 27.13 16.22
CA ASN A 114 -0.15 28.37 16.72
C ASN A 114 0.25 29.32 15.58
N ALA A 115 0.80 28.80 14.48
CA ALA A 115 1.17 29.60 13.32
C ALA A 115 -0.06 30.25 12.65
N ASN A 116 -1.17 29.52 12.58
CA ASN A 116 -2.42 30.04 12.02
C ASN A 116 -3.08 31.12 12.89
N GLN A 117 -2.77 31.15 14.19
CA GLN A 117 -3.24 32.18 15.12
C GLN A 117 -2.31 33.42 15.15
N ALA A 118 -1.11 33.32 14.58
CA ALA A 118 -0.18 34.44 14.53
C ALA A 118 -0.65 35.55 13.60
N SER A 119 -0.31 36.79 13.92
CA SER A 119 -0.66 37.94 13.08
C SER A 119 0.07 37.83 11.73
N PRO A 120 -0.63 37.91 10.57
CA PRO A 120 -0.01 37.71 9.25
C PRO A 120 1.05 38.77 8.90
N ASN A 121 1.01 39.93 9.58
CA ASN A 121 1.96 41.02 9.39
C ASN A 121 3.13 40.99 10.39
N GLN A 122 3.13 40.06 11.35
CA GLN A 122 4.20 39.97 12.33
C GLN A 122 5.44 39.33 11.69
N ARG A 123 6.54 40.07 11.71
CA ARG A 123 7.82 39.60 11.16
C ARG A 123 8.75 39.18 12.30
N THR A 124 9.44 38.07 12.09
CA THR A 124 10.54 37.66 12.95
C THR A 124 11.71 38.64 12.77
N THR A 125 12.17 39.25 13.86
CA THR A 125 13.36 40.11 13.88
C THR A 125 14.52 39.41 14.56
N VAL A 126 15.74 39.93 14.41
CA VAL A 126 16.92 39.42 15.14
C VAL A 126 16.70 39.45 16.65
N GLY A 127 16.07 40.50 17.18
CA GLY A 127 15.72 40.58 18.60
C GLY A 127 14.71 39.51 19.01
N SER A 128 13.72 39.22 18.15
CA SER A 128 12.75 38.13 18.36
C SER A 128 13.45 36.77 18.43
N LEU A 129 14.45 36.52 17.58
CA LEU A 129 15.23 35.27 17.59
C LEU A 129 16.03 35.11 18.89
N VAL A 130 16.67 36.17 19.36
CA VAL A 130 17.38 36.15 20.66
C VAL A 130 16.40 35.92 21.80
N GLY A 131 15.19 36.50 21.71
CA GLY A 131 14.10 36.24 22.66
C GLY A 131 13.70 34.76 22.70
N LEU A 132 13.52 34.12 21.54
CA LEU A 132 13.18 32.70 21.43
C LEU A 132 14.24 31.78 22.06
N LEU A 133 15.51 32.16 22.04
CA LEU A 133 16.56 31.37 22.69
C LEU A 133 16.52 31.46 24.22
N LYS A 134 15.95 32.54 24.77
CA LYS A 134 15.79 32.74 26.23
C LYS A 134 14.50 32.14 26.76
N ASP A 135 13.48 32.02 25.92
CA ASP A 135 12.24 31.34 26.25
C ASP A 135 12.46 29.82 26.37
N GLU A 136 12.01 29.22 27.47
CA GLU A 136 12.33 27.83 27.80
C GLU A 136 11.70 26.84 26.81
N ASP A 137 10.45 27.08 26.40
CA ASP A 137 9.70 26.17 25.53
C ASP A 137 10.17 26.29 24.07
N ALA A 138 10.44 27.51 23.61
CA ALA A 138 11.03 27.75 22.31
C ALA A 138 12.45 27.15 22.23
N ASN A 139 13.26 27.31 23.28
CA ASN A 139 14.61 26.71 23.34
C ASN A 139 14.58 25.19 23.25
N LYS A 140 13.68 24.51 23.99
CA LYS A 140 13.47 23.06 23.91
C LYS A 140 13.08 22.63 22.50
N SER A 141 12.17 23.36 21.86
CA SER A 141 11.70 23.06 20.49
C SER A 141 12.81 23.23 19.45
N ILE A 142 13.60 24.30 19.54
CA ILE A 142 14.78 24.53 18.71
C ILE A 142 15.79 23.40 18.91
N THR A 143 16.08 23.05 20.16
CA THR A 143 17.01 21.97 20.51
C THR A 143 16.54 20.62 19.96
N TYR A 144 15.26 20.31 20.07
CA TYR A 144 14.65 19.10 19.50
C TYR A 144 14.86 19.04 17.99
N PHE A 145 14.53 20.11 17.27
CA PHE A 145 14.71 20.19 15.82
C PHE A 145 16.18 20.08 15.39
N LEU A 146 17.09 20.74 16.10
CA LEU A 146 18.53 20.63 15.85
C LEU A 146 19.04 19.21 16.07
N ASN A 147 18.51 18.46 17.04
CA ASN A 147 18.90 17.07 17.25
C ASN A 147 18.37 16.15 16.15
N ILE A 148 17.17 16.41 15.60
CA ILE A 148 16.69 15.72 14.40
C ILE A 148 17.65 15.97 13.24
N LEU A 149 17.98 17.24 12.96
CA LEU A 149 18.90 17.60 11.87
C LEU A 149 20.28 16.96 12.03
N LYS A 150 20.83 16.97 13.25
CA LYS A 150 22.10 16.29 13.57
C LYS A 150 22.01 14.78 13.33
N GLY A 151 20.86 14.18 13.58
CA GLY A 151 20.62 12.76 13.29
C GLY A 151 20.60 12.43 11.80
N MET A 152 20.14 13.36 10.95
CA MET A 152 20.01 13.12 9.51
C MET A 152 21.36 12.97 8.77
N SER A 153 22.41 13.61 9.28
CA SER A 153 23.76 13.56 8.70
C SER A 153 24.71 12.63 9.45
N ARG A 154 24.23 11.92 10.48
CA ARG A 154 25.05 10.92 11.17
C ARG A 154 25.10 9.69 10.28
N GLU A 155 26.20 9.53 9.58
CA GLU A 155 26.67 8.22 9.15
C GLU A 155 27.10 7.48 10.43
N GLU A 156 26.65 6.24 10.62
CA GLU A 156 27.09 5.42 11.75
C GLU A 156 28.62 5.28 11.79
#